data_AF-A0A928XPK1-F1
#
_entry.id   AF-A0A928XPK1-F1
#
_cell.length_a   1.000
_cell.length_b   1.000
_cell.length_c   1.000
_cell.angle_alpha   90.00
_cell.angle_beta   90.00
_cell.angle_gamma   90.00
#
_symmetry.space_group_name_H-M   'P 1'
#
loop_
_entity.id
_entity.type
_entity.pdbx_description
1 polymer ?
#
loop_
_entity_poly.entity_id
_entity_poly.type
_entity_poly.pdbx_seq_one_letter_code
_entity_poly.pdbx_strand_id
1 'polypeptide(L)'
;MDLLTALGLRALLGYDRKLCAEVVSAFMAEVDRSLRWRAKRQLGLASVADAHTGGVAAVQRTDSALRLNVHFHSLVLDGVYVHENDDPRSPLEFRELDTPTRTDIAEVAARTAARVEKLLRAHGKSLDPELVEDTPPELALDEPGLAACYAAAAQGLP
;
A
#
# COMPACT_ATOMS: atom_id res chain seq x y z
N MET A 1 -1.10 22.69 19.24
CA MET A 1 -0.61 21.46 18.59
C MET A 1 0.22 21.93 17.42
N ASP A 2 1.54 21.81 17.53
CA ASP A 2 2.45 22.41 16.56
C ASP A 2 2.23 21.78 15.18
N LEU A 3 2.18 22.60 14.12
CA LEU A 3 2.05 22.12 12.74
C LEU A 3 3.21 21.18 12.34
N LEU A 4 4.28 21.16 13.15
CA LEU A 4 5.56 20.53 12.91
C LEU A 4 5.62 19.05 13.33
N THR A 5 4.74 18.57 14.21
CA THR A 5 4.93 17.26 14.88
C THR A 5 4.11 16.09 14.37
N ALA A 6 3.30 16.20 13.32
CA ALA A 6 2.79 15.01 12.62
C ALA A 6 2.31 15.32 11.19
N LEU A 7 3.20 15.15 10.21
CA LEU A 7 2.78 15.03 8.82
C LEU A 7 1.93 13.76 8.72
N GLY A 8 0.63 13.90 8.39
CA GLY A 8 -0.22 12.75 8.11
C GLY A 8 0.37 11.89 6.99
N LEU A 9 -0.01 10.61 6.92
CA LEU A 9 0.58 9.63 6.00
C LEU A 9 0.77 10.17 4.56
N ARG A 10 -0.23 10.85 4.00
CA ARG A 10 -0.14 11.43 2.64
C ARG A 10 1.04 12.38 2.46
N ALA A 11 1.33 13.20 3.46
CA ALA A 11 2.40 14.18 3.37
C ALA A 11 3.79 13.51 3.44
N LEU A 12 3.93 12.48 4.29
CA LEU A 12 5.14 11.64 4.32
C LEU A 12 5.39 10.94 2.98
N LEU A 13 4.35 10.35 2.38
CA LEU A 13 4.45 9.64 1.10
C LEU A 13 4.63 10.58 -0.10
N GLY A 14 4.19 11.84 0.03
CA GLY A 14 4.35 12.86 -1.00
C GLY A 14 5.81 13.24 -1.20
N TYR A 15 6.56 13.34 -0.11
CA TYR A 15 7.96 13.72 -0.11
C TYR A 15 8.92 12.53 -0.20
N ASP A 16 8.72 11.51 0.64
CA ASP A 16 9.61 10.35 0.70
C ASP A 16 9.21 9.32 -0.37
N ARG A 17 9.88 9.41 -1.54
CA ARG A 17 9.64 8.50 -2.66
C ARG A 17 9.90 7.03 -2.31
N LYS A 18 10.86 6.76 -1.40
CA LYS A 18 11.23 5.40 -1.03
C LYS A 18 10.14 4.79 -0.17
N LEU A 19 9.73 5.51 0.87
CA LEU A 19 8.61 5.11 1.72
C LEU A 19 7.32 4.97 0.90
N CYS A 20 7.06 5.86 -0.05
CA CYS A 20 5.93 5.74 -0.97
C CYS A 20 5.95 4.42 -1.75
N ALA A 21 7.11 4.05 -2.32
CA ALA A 21 7.25 2.79 -3.06
C ALA A 21 7.09 1.56 -2.16
N GLU A 22 7.60 1.60 -0.94
CA GLU A 22 7.45 0.52 0.04
C GLU A 22 6.01 0.34 0.49
N VAL A 23 5.27 1.44 0.70
CA VAL A 23 3.83 1.38 1.04
C VAL A 23 3.01 0.78 -0.11
N VAL A 24 3.26 1.21 -1.36
CA VAL A 24 2.61 0.60 -2.54
C VAL A 24 2.94 -0.90 -2.62
N SER A 25 4.20 -1.26 -2.41
CA SER A 25 4.65 -2.66 -2.44
C SER A 25 4.00 -3.49 -1.33
N ALA A 26 3.84 -2.93 -0.13
CA ALA A 26 3.18 -3.59 0.99
C ALA A 26 1.70 -3.85 0.70
N PHE A 27 1.00 -2.90 0.07
CA PHE A 27 -0.38 -3.08 -0.37
C PHE A 27 -0.48 -4.17 -1.45
N MET A 28 0.30 -4.07 -2.54
CA MET A 28 0.28 -5.06 -3.62
C MET A 28 0.59 -6.48 -3.11
N ALA A 29 1.55 -6.61 -2.19
CA ALA A 29 1.89 -7.90 -1.59
C ALA A 29 0.75 -8.48 -0.71
N GLU A 30 -0.12 -7.65 -0.13
CA GLU A 30 -1.30 -8.13 0.61
C GLU A 30 -2.45 -8.52 -0.32
N VAL A 31 -2.60 -7.85 -1.46
CA VAL A 31 -3.52 -8.26 -2.53
C VAL A 31 -3.08 -9.60 -3.11
N ASP A 32 -1.81 -9.74 -3.48
CA ASP A 32 -1.22 -11.00 -3.97
C ASP A 32 -1.41 -12.14 -2.98
N ARG A 33 -1.17 -11.88 -1.69
CA ARG A 33 -1.41 -12.84 -0.62
C ARG A 33 -2.88 -13.28 -0.62
N SER A 34 -3.82 -12.35 -0.69
CA SER A 34 -5.26 -12.65 -0.70
C SER A 34 -5.63 -13.55 -1.89
N LEU A 35 -5.18 -13.20 -3.09
CA LEU A 35 -5.43 -13.97 -4.31
C LEU A 35 -4.85 -15.39 -4.21
N ARG A 36 -3.60 -15.54 -3.78
CA ARG A 36 -2.96 -16.86 -3.64
C ARG A 36 -3.66 -17.75 -2.63
N TRP A 37 -4.08 -17.20 -1.49
CA TRP A 37 -4.83 -17.96 -0.49
C TRP A 37 -6.23 -18.32 -0.95
N ARG A 38 -6.93 -17.42 -1.65
CA ARG A 38 -8.23 -17.71 -2.27
C ARG A 38 -8.11 -18.81 -3.32
N ALA A 39 -7.12 -18.71 -4.22
CA ALA A 39 -6.82 -19.72 -5.23
C ALA A 39 -6.54 -21.09 -4.60
N LYS A 40 -5.69 -21.14 -3.57
CA LYS A 40 -5.43 -22.39 -2.85
C LYS A 40 -6.71 -23.03 -2.29
N ARG A 41 -7.61 -22.23 -1.69
CA ARG A 41 -8.88 -22.74 -1.14
C ARG A 41 -9.87 -23.17 -2.22
N GLN A 42 -10.01 -22.40 -3.29
CA GLN A 42 -11.01 -22.63 -4.35
C GLN A 42 -10.59 -23.70 -5.35
N LEU A 43 -9.30 -23.76 -5.69
CA LEU A 43 -8.76 -24.69 -6.69
C LEU A 43 -8.10 -25.93 -6.07
N GLY A 44 -7.94 -25.97 -4.75
CA GLY A 44 -7.35 -27.11 -4.05
C GLY A 44 -5.83 -27.24 -4.20
N LEU A 45 -5.13 -26.14 -4.47
CA LEU A 45 -3.67 -26.15 -4.73
C LEU A 45 -2.86 -26.69 -3.55
N ALA A 46 -1.82 -27.46 -3.86
CA ALA A 46 -0.88 -27.96 -2.86
C ALA A 46 -0.18 -26.81 -2.10
N SER A 47 0.22 -25.74 -2.80
CA SER A 47 0.86 -24.55 -2.23
C SER A 47 0.25 -23.23 -2.73
N VAL A 48 0.37 -22.18 -1.92
CA VAL A 48 0.07 -20.80 -2.37
C VAL A 48 1.13 -20.28 -3.36
N ALA A 49 2.29 -20.94 -3.42
CA ALA A 49 3.35 -20.63 -4.36
C ALA A 49 2.94 -20.95 -5.81
N ASP A 50 2.07 -21.94 -6.00
CA ASP A 50 1.63 -22.44 -7.31
C ASP A 50 0.62 -21.50 -8.00
N ALA A 51 0.10 -20.52 -7.25
CA ALA A 51 -0.80 -19.49 -7.76
C ALA A 51 -0.01 -18.24 -8.18
N HIS A 52 0.16 -18.01 -9.48
CA HIS A 52 0.86 -16.85 -10.01
C HIS A 52 -0.10 -15.67 -10.19
N THR A 53 0.14 -14.59 -9.44
CA THR A 53 -0.63 -13.34 -9.50
C THR A 53 0.03 -12.30 -10.42
N GLY A 54 -0.70 -11.24 -10.76
CA GLY A 54 -0.16 -10.13 -11.54
C GLY A 54 -0.97 -8.86 -11.35
N GLY A 55 -0.28 -7.71 -11.37
CA GLY A 55 -0.91 -6.41 -11.28
C GLY A 55 0.08 -5.26 -11.48
N VAL A 56 -0.47 -4.07 -11.69
CA VAL A 56 0.26 -2.82 -11.83
C VAL A 56 -0.33 -1.77 -10.90
N ALA A 57 0.51 -0.91 -10.33
CA ALA A 57 0.10 0.20 -9.50
C ALA A 57 0.64 1.52 -10.05
N ALA A 58 -0.20 2.54 -10.08
CA ALA A 58 0.14 3.91 -10.42
C ALA A 58 -0.04 4.81 -9.19
N VAL A 59 0.92 5.71 -8.97
CA VAL A 59 0.87 6.67 -7.85
C VAL A 59 0.43 8.03 -8.39
N GLN A 60 -0.72 8.51 -7.92
CA GLN A 60 -1.17 9.88 -8.14
C GLN A 60 -0.87 10.69 -6.89
N ARG A 61 -0.16 11.82 -7.04
CA ARG A 61 0.26 12.66 -5.91
C ARG A 61 -0.55 13.93 -5.73
N THR A 62 -1.35 14.31 -6.71
CA THR A 62 -2.08 15.58 -6.72
C THR A 62 -3.58 15.36 -6.91
N ASP A 63 -4.37 16.24 -6.31
CA ASP A 63 -5.80 16.38 -6.62
C ASP A 63 -6.02 17.35 -7.80
N SER A 64 -7.30 17.61 -8.13
CA SER A 64 -7.68 18.51 -9.23
C SER A 64 -7.31 19.98 -9.01
N ALA A 65 -7.02 20.38 -7.76
CA ALA A 65 -6.57 21.72 -7.40
C ALA A 65 -5.03 21.79 -7.28
N LEU A 66 -4.31 20.74 -7.71
CA LEU A 66 -2.85 20.58 -7.60
C LEU A 66 -2.33 20.56 -6.16
N ARG A 67 -3.20 20.29 -5.17
CA ARG A 67 -2.80 20.09 -3.79
C ARG A 67 -2.24 18.69 -3.61
N LEU A 68 -1.34 18.52 -2.65
CA LEU A 68 -0.79 17.21 -2.33
C LEU A 68 -1.90 16.28 -1.83
N ASN A 69 -2.15 15.21 -2.58
CA ASN A 69 -3.09 14.16 -2.25
C ASN A 69 -2.62 12.82 -2.82
N VAL A 70 -1.74 12.15 -2.08
CA VAL A 70 -1.20 10.85 -2.49
C VAL A 70 -2.27 9.77 -2.39
N HIS A 71 -2.55 9.12 -3.51
CA HIS A 71 -3.38 7.93 -3.60
C HIS A 71 -2.87 7.01 -4.72
N PHE A 72 -3.23 5.72 -4.61
CA PHE A 72 -2.75 4.69 -5.51
C PHE A 72 -3.91 4.14 -6.31
N HIS A 73 -3.70 3.96 -7.61
CA HIS A 73 -4.57 3.20 -8.48
C HIS A 73 -3.90 1.86 -8.77
N SER A 74 -4.61 0.76 -8.61
CA SER A 74 -4.08 -0.57 -8.90
C SER A 74 -5.00 -1.31 -9.85
N LEU A 75 -4.40 -1.96 -10.84
CA LEU A 75 -5.08 -2.91 -11.74
C LEU A 75 -4.46 -4.27 -11.47
N VAL A 76 -5.28 -5.20 -11.00
CA VAL A 76 -4.86 -6.54 -10.58
C VAL A 76 -5.72 -7.56 -11.30
N LEU A 77 -5.13 -8.70 -11.67
CA LEU A 77 -5.87 -9.82 -12.24
C LEU A 77 -6.94 -10.32 -11.26
N ASP A 78 -8.15 -10.58 -11.75
CA ASP A 78 -9.23 -11.20 -10.96
C ASP A 78 -9.12 -12.73 -10.98
N GLY A 79 -7.91 -13.22 -10.76
CA GLY A 79 -7.57 -14.61 -10.93
C GLY A 79 -6.09 -14.87 -10.77
N VAL A 80 -5.70 -16.11 -11.01
CA VAL A 80 -4.31 -16.55 -10.94
C VAL A 80 -3.97 -17.41 -12.14
N TYR A 81 -2.70 -17.44 -12.53
CA TYR A 81 -2.17 -18.46 -13.41
C TYR A 81 -1.69 -19.64 -12.57
N VAL A 82 -2.03 -20.87 -12.97
CA VAL A 82 -1.58 -22.11 -12.33
C VAL A 82 -1.10 -23.10 -13.38
N HIS A 83 -0.23 -24.01 -12.98
CA HIS A 83 0.16 -25.15 -13.80
C HIS A 83 -0.94 -26.23 -13.76
N GLU A 84 -1.17 -26.92 -14.87
CA GLU A 84 -2.10 -28.05 -14.93
C GLU A 84 -1.59 -29.20 -14.05
N ASN A 85 -2.48 -29.78 -13.24
CA ASN A 85 -2.17 -30.89 -12.32
C ASN A 85 -0.94 -30.63 -11.41
N ASP A 86 -0.66 -29.38 -11.08
CA ASP A 86 0.53 -28.95 -10.34
C ASP A 86 1.87 -29.39 -11.01
N ASP A 87 1.87 -29.68 -12.32
CA ASP A 87 3.10 -30.00 -13.07
C ASP A 87 3.78 -28.72 -13.56
N PRO A 88 4.94 -28.31 -12.99
CA PRO A 88 5.65 -27.09 -13.37
C PRO A 88 6.16 -27.06 -14.82
N ARG A 89 6.06 -28.18 -15.57
CA ARG A 89 6.38 -28.27 -16.99
C ARG A 89 5.18 -27.99 -17.91
N SER A 90 3.96 -28.05 -17.36
CA SER A 90 2.74 -27.71 -18.09
C SER A 90 2.70 -26.21 -18.40
N PRO A 91 1.96 -25.75 -19.42
CA PRO A 91 1.72 -24.32 -19.60
C PRO A 91 0.95 -23.74 -18.40
N LEU A 92 1.15 -22.45 -18.14
CA LEU A 92 0.34 -21.71 -17.17
C LEU A 92 -1.03 -21.41 -17.77
N GLU A 93 -2.09 -21.75 -17.04
CA GLU A 93 -3.47 -21.46 -17.41
C GLU A 93 -4.09 -20.48 -16.43
N PHE A 94 -4.83 -19.50 -16.98
CA PHE A 94 -5.55 -18.54 -16.15
C PHE A 94 -6.80 -19.18 -15.54
N ARG A 95 -6.97 -18.98 -14.24
CA ARG A 95 -8.13 -19.41 -13.46
C ARG A 95 -8.71 -18.19 -12.76
N GLU A 96 -9.92 -17.83 -13.16
CA GLU A 96 -10.73 -16.83 -12.48
C GLU A 96 -11.06 -17.31 -11.05
N LEU A 97 -11.12 -16.38 -10.11
CA LEU A 97 -11.54 -16.66 -8.73
C LEU A 97 -12.91 -16.02 -8.48
N ASP A 98 -13.70 -16.61 -7.58
CA ASP A 98 -14.99 -16.01 -7.21
C ASP A 98 -14.79 -14.62 -6.60
N THR A 99 -15.69 -13.67 -6.84
CA THR A 99 -15.64 -12.29 -6.31
C THR A 99 -15.24 -12.25 -4.83
N PRO A 100 -14.29 -11.38 -4.41
CA PRO A 100 -13.86 -11.31 -3.02
C PRO A 100 -15.02 -10.95 -2.08
N THR A 101 -15.04 -11.58 -0.92
CA THR A 101 -16.01 -11.23 0.12
C THR A 101 -15.59 -9.94 0.84
N ARG A 102 -16.54 -9.34 1.58
CA ARG A 102 -16.23 -8.19 2.45
C ARG A 102 -15.14 -8.52 3.48
N THR A 103 -15.10 -9.76 3.96
CA THR A 103 -14.08 -10.24 4.89
C THR A 103 -12.71 -10.29 4.22
N ASP A 104 -12.60 -10.82 3.00
CA ASP A 104 -11.33 -10.85 2.26
C ASP A 104 -10.78 -9.42 2.05
N ILE A 105 -11.66 -8.47 1.74
CA ILE A 105 -11.30 -7.04 1.57
C ILE A 105 -10.83 -6.44 2.91
N ALA A 106 -11.59 -6.65 3.99
CA ALA A 106 -11.25 -6.13 5.32
C ALA A 106 -9.90 -6.68 5.82
N GLU A 107 -9.61 -7.95 5.54
CA GLU A 107 -8.34 -8.57 5.88
C GLU A 107 -7.15 -7.96 5.12
N VAL A 108 -7.30 -7.69 3.81
CA VAL A 108 -6.26 -6.98 3.05
C VAL A 108 -6.00 -5.62 3.67
N ALA A 109 -7.05 -4.84 3.93
CA ALA A 109 -6.92 -3.52 4.55
C ALA A 109 -6.22 -3.57 5.91
N ALA A 110 -6.63 -4.49 6.79
CA ALA A 110 -6.04 -4.65 8.13
C ALA A 110 -4.55 -5.06 8.07
N ARG A 111 -4.20 -6.01 7.19
CA ARG A 111 -2.80 -6.43 7.03
C ARG A 111 -1.95 -5.36 6.36
N THR A 112 -2.49 -4.61 5.39
CA THR A 112 -1.82 -3.46 4.80
C THR A 112 -1.54 -2.40 5.87
N ALA A 113 -2.53 -2.02 6.68
CA ALA A 113 -2.35 -1.05 7.76
C ALA A 113 -1.24 -1.49 8.73
N ALA A 114 -1.28 -2.74 9.21
CA ALA A 114 -0.26 -3.28 10.10
C ALA A 114 1.15 -3.31 9.48
N ARG A 115 1.27 -3.57 8.17
CA ARG A 115 2.55 -3.49 7.46
C ARG A 115 3.04 -2.07 7.29
N VAL A 116 2.16 -1.13 6.95
CA VAL A 116 2.50 0.30 6.81
C VAL A 116 2.98 0.85 8.15
N GLU A 117 2.33 0.53 9.26
CA GLU A 117 2.81 0.93 10.59
C GLU A 117 4.21 0.38 10.91
N LYS A 118 4.49 -0.87 10.56
CA LYS A 118 5.83 -1.46 10.74
C LYS A 118 6.87 -0.77 9.86
N LEU A 119 6.53 -0.45 8.61
CA LEU A 119 7.40 0.30 7.70
C LEU A 119 7.70 1.69 8.24
N LEU A 120 6.69 2.40 8.73
CA LEU A 120 6.88 3.72 9.33
C LEU A 120 7.82 3.64 10.53
N ARG A 121 7.61 2.70 11.46
CA ARG A 121 8.50 2.50 12.61
C ARG A 121 9.94 2.18 12.18
N ALA A 122 10.12 1.35 11.15
CA ALA A 122 11.43 1.04 10.60
C ALA A 122 12.14 2.26 9.98
N HIS A 123 11.37 3.28 9.59
CA HIS A 123 11.86 4.56 9.09
C HIS A 123 11.94 5.65 10.18
N GLY A 124 11.76 5.30 11.46
CA GLY A 124 11.73 6.27 12.56
C GLY A 124 10.52 7.22 12.51
N LYS A 125 9.44 6.81 11.85
CA LYS A 125 8.22 7.61 11.67
C LYS A 125 7.05 6.97 12.42
N SER A 126 6.11 7.79 12.87
CA SER A 126 4.86 7.35 13.49
C SER A 126 3.69 8.19 12.98
N LEU A 127 2.50 7.58 12.90
CA LEU A 127 1.24 8.31 12.72
C LEU A 127 0.53 8.58 14.05
N ASP A 128 0.97 7.92 15.13
CA ASP A 128 0.48 8.16 16.47
C ASP A 128 1.15 9.43 17.02
N PRO A 129 0.39 10.51 17.27
CA PRO A 129 0.92 11.77 17.77
C PRO A 129 1.71 11.65 19.08
N GLU A 130 1.40 10.64 19.91
CA GLU A 130 2.09 10.42 21.19
C GLU A 130 3.45 9.75 21.00
N LEU A 131 3.70 9.16 19.83
CA LEU A 131 4.90 8.42 19.48
C LEU A 131 5.76 9.14 18.43
N VAL A 132 5.38 10.34 18.00
CA VAL A 132 6.24 11.14 17.11
C VAL A 132 7.36 11.74 17.95
N GLU A 133 8.61 11.48 17.56
CA GLU A 133 9.76 12.14 18.17
C GLU A 133 9.62 13.67 18.03
N ASP A 134 10.06 14.42 19.04
CA ASP A 134 10.11 15.91 18.99
C ASP A 134 11.05 16.44 17.89
N THR A 135 11.72 15.56 17.15
CA THR A 135 12.54 15.89 15.98
C THR A 135 11.63 16.16 14.78
N PRO A 136 11.66 17.37 14.19
CA PRO A 136 10.88 17.67 13.00
C PRO A 136 11.25 16.74 11.83
N PRO A 137 10.30 16.36 10.96
CA PRO A 137 10.61 15.63 9.73
C PRO A 137 11.67 16.35 8.90
N GLU A 138 12.53 15.61 8.20
CA GLU A 138 13.60 16.16 7.33
C GLU A 138 13.07 17.24 6.38
N LEU A 139 11.91 17.02 5.76
CA LEU A 139 11.22 18.03 4.93
C LEU A 139 10.96 19.36 5.67
N ALA A 140 10.60 19.30 6.95
CA ALA A 140 10.33 20.49 7.76
C ALA A 140 11.61 21.25 8.14
N LEU A 141 12.76 20.57 8.14
CA LEU A 141 14.08 21.18 8.35
C LEU A 141 14.63 21.78 7.05
N ASP A 142 14.55 21.02 5.96
CA ASP A 142 15.12 21.41 4.66
C ASP A 142 14.27 22.48 3.95
N GLU A 143 12.94 22.30 3.95
CA GLU A 143 12.00 23.08 3.15
C GLU A 143 10.74 23.44 3.98
N PRO A 144 10.86 24.30 5.01
CA PRO A 144 9.80 24.55 5.98
C PRO A 144 8.52 25.12 5.36
N GLY A 145 8.64 25.94 4.31
CA GLY A 145 7.48 26.47 3.58
C GLY A 145 6.74 25.38 2.81
N LEU A 146 7.46 24.45 2.17
CA LEU A 146 6.87 23.31 1.47
C LEU A 146 6.20 22.34 2.45
N ALA A 147 6.84 22.10 3.60
CA ALA A 147 6.27 21.30 4.69
C ALA A 147 4.92 21.85 5.17
N ALA A 148 4.83 23.17 5.36
CA ALA A 148 3.58 23.84 5.74
C ALA A 148 2.49 23.70 4.66
N CYS A 149 2.84 23.90 3.38
CA CYS A 149 1.93 23.70 2.26
C CYS A 149 1.41 22.25 2.18
N TYR A 150 2.27 21.26 2.41
CA TYR A 150 1.91 19.84 2.40
C TYR A 150 1.00 19.46 3.56
N ALA A 151 1.27 19.98 4.76
CA ALA A 151 0.42 19.79 5.92
C ALA A 151 -0.97 20.41 5.69
N ALA A 152 -1.03 21.65 5.20
CA ALA A 152 -2.29 22.33 4.86
C ALA A 152 -3.09 21.56 3.81
N ALA A 153 -2.44 21.14 2.72
CA ALA A 153 -3.05 20.33 1.66
C ALA A 153 -3.63 19.01 2.19
N ALA A 154 -2.87 18.29 3.03
CA ALA A 154 -3.31 17.01 3.61
C ALA A 154 -4.50 17.16 4.57
N GLN A 155 -4.69 18.34 5.17
CA GLN A 155 -5.81 18.69 6.05
C GLN A 155 -6.99 19.33 5.30
N GLY A 156 -6.86 19.59 3.99
CA GLY A 156 -7.88 20.26 3.19
C GLY A 156 -7.99 21.76 3.46
N LEU A 157 -6.96 22.38 4.04
CA LEU A 157 -6.90 23.82 4.28
C LEU A 157 -6.54 24.56 2.98
N PRO A 158 -7.09 25.78 2.76
CA PRO A 158 -6.85 26.57 1.55
C PRO A 158 -5.41 27.07 1.43
#